data_AF-L1KYV4-F1
#
_entry.id   AF-L1KYV4-F1
#
_cell.length_a   1.000
_cell.length_b   1.000
_cell.length_c   1.000
_cell.angle_alpha   90.00
_cell.angle_beta   90.00
_cell.angle_gamma   90.00
#
_symmetry.space_group_name_H-M   'P 1'
#
loop_
_entity.id
_entity.type
_entity.pdbx_description
1 polymer ?
#
loop_
_entity_poly.entity_id
_entity_poly.type
_entity_poly.pdbx_seq_one_letter_code
_entity_poly.pdbx_strand_id
1 'polypeptide(L)'
;MIVDWNRTAAAVVGEDARRPTAEPFVWYGFVSAAVYNAVVGIEGRYTPYKWHGREARARPGASSEAAAATAARRVLLTYFPASKNRIETAYADSLAKIPDGWAENEGVRFGERAAAHLVSLRENDGRDAKIPYDRKPGPGVWRPTPPGNAPFGNTWLAKRGRWSPTRPTSSCRPRRPSRPPSGTRGTSPR
;
A
#
# COMPACT_ATOMS: atom_id res chain seq x y z
N MET A 1 -1.52 10.11 -16.26
CA MET A 1 -1.39 10.54 -14.86
C MET A 1 -1.49 9.40 -13.82
N ILE A 2 -2.65 8.76 -13.60
CA ILE A 2 -2.78 7.69 -12.56
C ILE A 2 -1.85 6.50 -12.82
N VAL A 3 -1.70 6.10 -14.10
CA VAL A 3 -0.74 5.06 -14.51
C VAL A 3 0.71 5.45 -14.20
N ASP A 4 1.05 6.74 -14.36
CA ASP A 4 2.38 7.25 -14.07
C ASP A 4 2.67 7.18 -12.57
N TRP A 5 1.70 7.53 -11.73
CA TRP A 5 1.83 7.41 -10.28
C TRP A 5 1.93 5.96 -9.78
N ASN A 6 1.29 5.01 -10.46
CA ASN A 6 1.51 3.59 -10.19
C ASN A 6 2.94 3.16 -10.53
N ARG A 7 3.52 3.64 -11.64
CA ARG A 7 4.92 3.39 -12.00
C ARG A 7 5.88 4.02 -11.00
N THR A 8 5.64 5.28 -10.61
CA THR A 8 6.45 5.97 -9.59
C THR A 8 6.40 5.24 -8.26
N ALA A 9 5.22 4.79 -7.82
CA ALA A 9 5.08 4.00 -6.60
C ALA A 9 5.87 2.69 -6.69
N ALA A 10 5.79 1.97 -7.82
CA ALA A 10 6.55 0.74 -8.04
C ALA A 10 8.06 0.98 -7.93
N ALA A 11 8.55 2.07 -8.52
CA ALA A 11 9.96 2.41 -8.50
C ALA A 11 10.45 2.84 -7.10
N VAL A 12 9.68 3.68 -6.38
CA VAL A 12 10.00 4.09 -5.00
C VAL A 12 10.04 2.89 -4.05
N VAL A 13 9.02 2.03 -4.09
CA VAL A 13 8.88 0.95 -3.12
C VAL A 13 9.79 -0.24 -3.46
N GLY A 14 9.88 -0.58 -4.75
CA GLY A 14 10.60 -1.75 -5.24
C GLY A 14 12.09 -1.51 -5.49
N GLU A 15 12.47 -0.37 -6.09
CA GLU A 15 13.85 -0.11 -6.50
C GLU A 15 14.63 0.66 -5.42
N ASP A 16 14.08 1.78 -4.94
CA ASP A 16 14.76 2.64 -3.98
C ASP A 16 14.74 2.02 -2.58
N ALA A 17 13.54 1.72 -2.08
CA ALA A 17 13.36 1.21 -0.73
C ALA A 17 13.65 -0.30 -0.60
N ARG A 18 13.73 -1.02 -1.74
CA ARG A 18 14.03 -2.45 -1.83
C ARG A 18 13.24 -3.29 -0.81
N ARG A 19 11.96 -2.96 -0.63
CA ARG A 19 11.12 -3.64 0.37
C ARG A 19 10.98 -5.12 0.00
N PRO A 20 11.27 -6.06 0.91
CA PRO A 20 11.37 -7.47 0.56
C PRO A 20 9.99 -8.12 0.34
N THR A 21 9.96 -9.17 -0.49
CA THR A 21 8.83 -10.12 -0.60
C THR A 21 7.48 -9.46 -0.95
N ALA A 22 6.44 -9.65 -0.14
CA ALA A 22 5.07 -9.17 -0.37
C ALA A 22 4.78 -7.82 0.29
N GLU A 23 5.73 -7.23 1.01
CA GLU A 23 5.56 -5.91 1.64
C GLU A 23 5.22 -4.79 0.64
N PRO A 24 5.82 -4.73 -0.58
CA PRO A 24 5.50 -3.68 -1.55
C PRO A 24 4.01 -3.49 -1.84
N PHE A 25 3.23 -4.58 -1.90
CA PHE A 25 1.80 -4.54 -2.20
C PHE A 25 0.98 -3.75 -1.17
N VAL A 26 1.47 -3.65 0.07
CA VAL A 26 0.83 -2.83 1.12
C VAL A 26 0.89 -1.36 0.74
N TRP A 27 2.07 -0.93 0.32
CA TRP A 27 2.35 0.46 0.00
C TRP A 27 1.65 0.86 -1.29
N TYR A 28 1.59 -0.03 -2.29
CA TYR A 28 0.78 0.17 -3.49
C TYR A 28 -0.70 0.34 -3.13
N GLY A 29 -1.23 -0.53 -2.26
CA GLY A 29 -2.61 -0.41 -1.79
C GLY A 29 -2.89 0.91 -1.07
N PHE A 30 -1.90 1.49 -0.40
CA PHE A 30 -2.05 2.78 0.27
C PHE A 30 -2.11 3.91 -0.74
N VAL A 31 -1.15 3.97 -1.66
CA VAL A 31 -1.15 4.96 -2.74
C VAL A 31 -2.47 4.88 -3.53
N SER A 32 -2.89 3.68 -3.93
CA SER A 32 -4.15 3.50 -4.67
C SER A 32 -5.38 3.93 -3.87
N ALA A 33 -5.44 3.67 -2.57
CA ALA A 33 -6.57 4.08 -1.74
C ALA A 33 -6.67 5.60 -1.56
N ALA A 34 -5.54 6.29 -1.39
CA ALA A 34 -5.52 7.76 -1.31
C ALA A 34 -5.92 8.39 -2.66
N VAL A 35 -5.36 7.89 -3.77
CA VAL A 35 -5.71 8.34 -5.13
C VAL A 35 -7.19 8.11 -5.40
N TYR A 36 -7.73 6.95 -5.04
CA TYR A 36 -9.16 6.65 -5.16
C TYR A 36 -10.02 7.67 -4.39
N ASN A 37 -9.69 7.93 -3.13
CA ASN A 37 -10.42 8.92 -2.32
C ASN A 37 -10.35 10.33 -2.91
N ALA A 38 -9.19 10.73 -3.46
CA ALA A 38 -9.00 12.03 -4.08
C ALA A 38 -9.87 12.20 -5.35
N VAL A 39 -9.86 11.20 -6.24
CA VAL A 39 -10.65 11.24 -7.48
C VAL A 39 -12.14 11.16 -7.16
N VAL A 40 -12.55 10.19 -6.35
CA VAL A 40 -13.98 9.97 -6.06
C VAL A 40 -14.59 11.14 -5.29
N GLY A 41 -13.83 11.77 -4.39
CA GLY A 41 -14.32 12.94 -3.67
C GLY A 41 -14.52 14.19 -4.54
N ILE A 42 -13.86 14.25 -5.70
CA ILE A 42 -14.07 15.30 -6.72
C ILE A 42 -15.20 14.92 -7.68
N GLU A 43 -15.11 13.72 -8.27
CA GLU A 43 -16.04 13.27 -9.32
C GLU A 43 -17.43 12.94 -8.76
N GLY A 44 -17.53 12.59 -7.48
CA GLY A 44 -18.79 12.36 -6.77
C GLY A 44 -19.59 11.12 -7.21
N ARG A 45 -19.07 10.30 -8.13
CA ARG A 45 -19.78 9.14 -8.71
C ARG A 45 -19.79 7.89 -7.83
N TYR A 46 -18.86 7.79 -6.88
CA TYR A 46 -18.67 6.62 -6.04
C TYR A 46 -18.57 7.01 -4.56
N THR A 47 -18.55 6.02 -3.67
CA THR A 47 -18.35 6.24 -2.23
C THR A 47 -16.86 6.18 -1.89
N PRO A 48 -16.28 7.23 -1.27
CA PRO A 48 -14.90 7.19 -0.82
C PRO A 48 -14.64 6.06 0.19
N TYR A 49 -13.46 5.46 0.10
CA TYR A 49 -13.02 4.39 0.98
C TYR A 49 -12.79 4.91 2.41
N LYS A 50 -13.62 4.42 3.35
CA LYS A 50 -13.56 4.77 4.79
C LYS A 50 -13.48 6.27 5.05
N TRP A 51 -14.07 7.09 4.19
CA TRP A 51 -14.08 8.55 4.32
C TRP A 51 -15.48 9.07 4.00
N HIS A 52 -16.04 9.86 4.91
CA HIS A 52 -17.45 10.24 4.88
C HIS A 52 -17.64 11.71 5.25
N GLY A 53 -18.85 12.22 5.04
CA GLY A 53 -19.22 13.59 5.39
C GLY A 53 -18.71 14.63 4.40
N ARG A 54 -18.75 15.90 4.81
CA ARG A 54 -18.36 17.04 3.96
C ARG A 54 -16.89 17.04 3.61
N GLU A 55 -16.04 16.52 4.49
CA GLU A 55 -14.59 16.48 4.27
C GLU A 55 -14.21 15.58 3.09
N ALA A 56 -14.99 14.53 2.85
CA ALA A 56 -14.80 13.58 1.76
C ALA A 56 -15.28 14.10 0.39
N ARG A 57 -15.70 15.37 0.32
CA ARG A 57 -16.15 16.02 -0.92
C ARG A 57 -15.28 17.23 -1.21
N ALA A 58 -14.82 17.34 -2.44
CA ALA A 58 -14.10 18.50 -2.91
C ALA A 58 -15.07 19.62 -3.30
N ARG A 59 -14.50 20.80 -3.57
CA ARG A 59 -15.24 21.89 -4.19
C ARG A 59 -15.54 21.53 -5.65
N PRO A 60 -16.74 21.83 -6.19
CA PRO A 60 -17.06 21.59 -7.58
C PRO A 60 -16.08 22.27 -8.52
N GLY A 61 -15.58 21.56 -9.54
CA GLY A 61 -14.61 22.10 -10.50
C GLY A 61 -13.14 21.98 -10.08
N ALA A 62 -12.83 21.37 -8.94
CA ALA A 62 -11.45 20.98 -8.60
C ALA A 62 -10.92 19.92 -9.59
N SER A 63 -9.62 19.96 -9.89
CA SER A 63 -8.98 19.01 -10.79
C SER A 63 -8.74 17.66 -10.10
N SER A 64 -9.38 16.61 -10.62
CA SER A 64 -9.19 15.23 -10.13
C SER A 64 -7.79 14.70 -10.41
N GLU A 65 -7.15 15.18 -11.48
CA GLU A 65 -5.76 14.91 -11.81
C GLU A 65 -4.81 15.52 -10.76
N ALA A 66 -4.93 16.82 -10.47
CA ALA A 66 -4.09 17.46 -9.46
C ALA A 66 -4.24 16.78 -8.10
N ALA A 67 -5.48 16.47 -7.70
CA ALA A 67 -5.75 15.80 -6.44
C ALA A 67 -5.15 14.38 -6.36
N ALA A 68 -5.24 13.60 -7.43
CA ALA A 68 -4.63 12.27 -7.49
C ALA A 68 -3.10 12.34 -7.41
N ALA A 69 -2.47 13.29 -8.09
CA ALA A 69 -1.01 13.46 -8.05
C ALA A 69 -0.53 13.84 -6.65
N THR A 70 -1.20 14.81 -6.03
CA THR A 70 -0.88 15.28 -4.68
C THR A 70 -1.10 14.18 -3.65
N ALA A 71 -2.19 13.43 -3.75
CA ALA A 71 -2.48 12.34 -2.84
C ALA A 71 -1.40 11.24 -2.90
N ALA A 72 -0.99 10.83 -4.10
CA ALA A 72 0.07 9.84 -4.29
C ALA A 72 1.42 10.34 -3.74
N ARG A 73 1.81 11.57 -4.09
CA ARG A 73 3.01 12.23 -3.56
C ARG A 73 3.05 12.22 -2.04
N ARG A 74 1.97 12.67 -1.39
CA ARG A 74 1.93 12.82 0.06
C ARG A 74 2.06 11.48 0.78
N VAL A 75 1.38 10.44 0.29
CA VAL A 75 1.52 9.08 0.84
C VAL A 75 2.94 8.57 0.67
N LEU A 76 3.52 8.71 -0.52
CA LEU A 76 4.89 8.24 -0.79
C LEU A 76 5.93 8.97 0.07
N LEU A 77 5.83 10.30 0.22
CA LEU A 77 6.74 11.08 1.07
C LEU A 77 6.61 10.72 2.56
N THR A 78 5.42 10.33 3.00
CA THR A 78 5.19 9.92 4.39
C THR A 78 5.96 8.64 4.73
N TYR A 79 5.97 7.66 3.82
CA TYR A 79 6.55 6.33 4.10
C TYR A 79 7.95 6.13 3.49
N PHE A 80 8.32 6.92 2.49
CA PHE A 80 9.59 6.81 1.74
C PHE A 80 10.28 8.17 1.57
N PRO A 81 10.62 8.86 2.68
CA PRO A 81 11.27 10.17 2.60
C PRO A 81 12.64 10.14 1.90
N ALA A 82 13.33 8.99 1.89
CA ALA A 82 14.59 8.81 1.18
C ALA A 82 14.46 8.95 -0.35
N SER A 83 13.27 8.68 -0.91
CA SER A 83 12.99 8.82 -2.35
C SER A 83 12.46 10.20 -2.74
N LYS A 84 12.60 11.21 -1.86
CA LYS A 84 12.01 12.55 -2.04
C LYS A 84 12.27 13.13 -3.42
N ASN A 85 13.52 13.12 -3.90
CA ASN A 85 13.85 13.73 -5.20
C ASN A 85 13.06 13.10 -6.35
N ARG A 86 13.01 11.76 -6.42
CA ARG A 86 12.23 11.02 -7.44
C ARG A 86 10.73 11.38 -7.35
N ILE A 87 10.19 11.44 -6.15
CA ILE A 87 8.77 11.74 -5.91
C ILE A 87 8.43 13.18 -6.31
N GLU A 88 9.26 14.15 -5.92
CA GLU A 88 9.04 15.57 -6.21
C GLU A 88 9.19 15.87 -7.70
N THR A 89 10.16 15.24 -8.39
CA THR A 89 10.28 15.35 -9.85
C THR A 89 9.02 14.84 -10.56
N ALA A 90 8.56 13.63 -10.22
CA ALA A 90 7.34 13.08 -10.81
C ALA A 90 6.08 13.93 -10.51
N TYR A 91 6.07 14.63 -9.36
CA TYR A 91 5.02 15.55 -9.01
C TYR A 91 5.03 16.83 -9.83
N ALA A 92 6.19 17.47 -9.97
CA ALA A 92 6.36 18.64 -10.82
C ALA A 92 5.94 18.32 -12.27
N ASP A 93 6.39 17.19 -12.81
CA ASP A 93 6.04 16.72 -14.16
C ASP A 93 4.54 16.42 -14.33
N SER A 94 3.86 16.06 -13.24
CA SER A 94 2.42 15.83 -13.26
C SER A 94 1.64 17.14 -13.26
N LEU A 95 2.02 18.10 -12.40
CA LEU A 95 1.34 19.39 -12.31
C LEU A 95 1.55 20.25 -13.55
N ALA A 96 2.73 20.21 -14.17
CA ALA A 96 3.01 20.95 -15.41
C ALA A 96 2.10 20.59 -16.60
N LYS A 97 1.35 19.47 -16.52
CA LYS A 97 0.38 19.05 -17.54
C LYS A 97 -1.03 19.58 -17.28
N ILE A 98 -1.26 20.16 -16.11
CA ILE A 98 -2.55 20.67 -15.67
C ILE A 98 -2.52 22.19 -15.83
N PRO A 99 -3.56 22.82 -16.39
CA PRO A 99 -3.61 24.27 -16.47
C PRO A 99 -3.55 24.91 -15.08
N ASP A 100 -2.59 25.81 -14.88
CA ASP A 100 -2.44 26.56 -13.65
C ASP A 100 -3.73 27.34 -13.34
N GLY A 101 -4.17 27.29 -12.08
CA GLY A 101 -5.29 28.10 -11.64
C GLY A 101 -6.11 27.49 -10.51
N TRP A 102 -7.36 27.94 -10.40
CA TRP A 102 -8.22 27.58 -9.28
C TRP A 102 -8.48 26.08 -9.18
N ALA A 103 -8.78 25.43 -10.32
CA ALA A 103 -9.08 24.00 -10.37
C ALA A 103 -7.91 23.14 -9.89
N GLU A 104 -6.70 23.45 -10.35
CA GLU A 104 -5.47 22.79 -9.91
C GLU A 104 -5.24 23.00 -8.41
N ASN A 105 -5.26 24.24 -7.93
CA ASN A 105 -5.04 24.59 -6.53
C ASN A 105 -6.02 23.89 -5.57
N GLU A 106 -7.31 23.83 -5.93
CA GLU A 106 -8.30 23.11 -5.13
C GLU A 106 -8.13 21.58 -5.22
N GLY A 107 -7.70 21.07 -6.37
CA GLY A 107 -7.30 19.67 -6.53
C GLY A 107 -6.14 19.32 -5.58
N VAL A 108 -5.06 20.10 -5.59
CA VAL A 108 -3.92 19.94 -4.68
C VAL A 108 -4.36 19.95 -3.22
N ARG A 109 -5.15 20.95 -2.81
CA ARG A 109 -5.70 21.05 -1.45
C ARG A 109 -6.55 19.83 -1.07
N PHE A 110 -7.33 19.29 -1.99
CA PHE A 110 -8.13 18.09 -1.73
C PHE A 110 -7.29 16.82 -1.67
N GLY A 111 -6.29 16.68 -2.55
CA GLY A 111 -5.36 15.56 -2.57
C GLY A 111 -4.56 15.44 -1.26
N GLU A 112 -4.09 16.55 -0.69
CA GLU A 112 -3.45 16.57 0.63
C GLU A 112 -4.39 16.04 1.72
N ARG A 113 -5.66 16.47 1.73
CA ARG A 113 -6.65 15.97 2.70
C ARG A 113 -6.92 14.47 2.53
N ALA A 114 -7.09 14.01 1.29
CA ALA A 114 -7.33 12.61 1.01
C ALA A 114 -6.17 11.71 1.47
N ALA A 115 -4.93 12.14 1.25
CA ALA A 115 -3.75 11.44 1.73
C ALA A 115 -3.63 11.49 3.26
N ALA A 116 -3.84 12.65 3.89
CA ALA A 116 -3.81 12.78 5.35
C ALA A 116 -4.83 11.87 6.02
N HIS A 117 -6.06 11.81 5.49
CA HIS A 117 -7.10 10.90 5.96
C HIS A 117 -6.69 9.43 5.83
N LEU A 118 -6.05 9.05 4.72
CA LEU A 118 -5.55 7.68 4.59
C LEU A 118 -4.45 7.39 5.62
N VAL A 119 -3.49 8.29 5.79
CA VAL A 119 -2.36 8.10 6.72
C VAL A 119 -2.88 7.92 8.15
N SER A 120 -3.83 8.76 8.59
CA SER A 120 -4.43 8.65 9.93
C SER A 120 -5.19 7.33 10.10
N LEU A 121 -5.92 6.88 9.08
CA LEU A 121 -6.58 5.57 9.08
C LEU A 121 -5.61 4.37 9.18
N ARG A 122 -4.30 4.60 8.94
CA ARG A 122 -3.26 3.57 8.96
C ARG A 122 -2.29 3.73 10.11
N GLU A 123 -2.44 4.76 10.93
CA GLU A 123 -1.70 4.88 12.18
C GLU A 123 -1.99 3.66 13.06
N ASN A 124 -0.92 3.10 13.62
CA ASN A 124 -0.98 1.98 14.57
C ASN A 124 -1.67 0.71 14.03
N ASP A 125 -1.66 0.48 12.71
CA ASP A 125 -2.29 -0.71 12.08
C ASP A 125 -1.51 -2.03 12.25
N GLY A 126 -0.51 -2.04 13.13
CA GLY A 126 0.34 -3.19 13.44
C GLY A 126 1.43 -3.46 12.41
N ARG A 127 1.62 -2.58 11.42
CA ARG A 127 2.77 -2.63 10.50
C ARG A 127 4.10 -2.50 11.24
N ASP A 128 5.12 -3.19 10.74
CA ASP A 128 6.49 -3.21 11.26
C ASP A 128 6.62 -3.75 12.70
N ALA A 129 5.55 -4.35 13.24
CA ALA A 129 5.61 -5.05 14.51
C ALA A 129 6.65 -6.17 14.47
N LYS A 130 7.58 -6.15 15.42
CA LYS A 130 8.61 -7.20 15.56
C LYS A 130 7.97 -8.44 16.16
N ILE A 131 7.54 -9.37 15.30
CA ILE A 131 6.95 -10.63 15.72
C ILE A 131 7.99 -11.74 15.51
N PRO A 132 8.50 -12.37 16.57
CA PRO A 132 9.44 -13.48 16.44
C PRO A 132 8.76 -14.72 15.85
N TYR A 133 9.49 -15.47 15.04
CA TYR A 133 9.12 -16.82 14.63
C TYR A 133 9.76 -17.82 15.59
N ASP A 134 8.95 -18.41 16.47
CA ASP A 134 9.38 -19.22 17.64
C ASP A 134 9.17 -20.73 17.44
N ARG A 135 8.91 -21.17 16.21
CA ARG A 135 8.66 -22.59 15.92
C ARG A 135 9.92 -23.41 16.15
N LYS A 136 9.80 -24.48 16.94
CA LYS A 136 10.89 -25.42 17.18
C LYS A 136 11.38 -26.03 15.85
N PRO A 137 12.70 -26.13 15.63
CA PRO A 137 13.24 -26.75 14.42
C PRO A 137 12.75 -28.19 14.25
N GLY A 138 12.17 -28.51 13.09
CA GLY A 138 11.75 -29.87 12.74
C GLY A 138 11.57 -30.05 11.24
N PRO A 139 11.36 -31.28 10.74
CA PRO A 139 11.00 -31.51 9.35
C PRO A 139 9.76 -30.70 8.94
N GLY A 140 9.83 -30.00 7.80
CA GLY A 140 8.74 -29.15 7.29
C GLY A 140 8.56 -27.80 8.02
N VAL A 141 9.38 -27.49 9.03
CA VAL A 141 9.44 -26.16 9.65
C VAL A 141 10.45 -25.32 8.88
N TRP A 142 10.06 -24.10 8.49
CA TRP A 142 10.95 -23.16 7.83
C TRP A 142 12.19 -22.90 8.69
N ARG A 143 13.35 -22.75 8.05
CA ARG A 143 14.61 -22.36 8.70
C ARG A 143 15.34 -21.34 7.82
N PRO A 144 16.13 -20.43 8.42
CA PRO A 144 17.04 -19.58 7.66
C PRO A 144 17.99 -20.42 6.80
N THR A 145 18.29 -19.94 5.60
CA THR A 145 19.19 -20.62 4.66
C THR A 145 20.51 -19.85 4.50
N PRO A 146 21.65 -20.55 4.36
CA PRO A 146 22.93 -19.92 4.02
C PRO A 146 22.88 -19.18 2.68
N PRO A 147 23.78 -18.20 2.43
CA PRO A 147 24.82 -17.74 3.36
C PRO A 147 24.31 -16.74 4.41
N GLY A 148 23.21 -16.04 4.13
CA GLY A 148 22.76 -14.91 4.94
C GLY A 148 22.05 -15.27 6.24
N ASN A 149 21.49 -16.48 6.36
CA ASN A 149 20.74 -16.94 7.52
C ASN A 149 19.73 -15.89 8.07
N ALA A 150 19.09 -15.15 7.16
CA ALA A 150 18.19 -14.06 7.51
C ALA A 150 16.97 -14.58 8.30
N PRO A 151 16.46 -13.81 9.29
CA PRO A 151 15.28 -14.19 10.05
C PRO A 151 14.03 -14.24 9.15
N PHE A 152 12.96 -14.88 9.64
CA PHE A 152 11.69 -14.93 8.91
C PHE A 152 11.18 -13.50 8.68
N GLY A 153 11.13 -13.08 7.43
CA GLY A 153 10.75 -11.71 7.05
C GLY A 153 9.27 -11.42 7.24
N ASN A 154 8.94 -10.14 7.45
CA ASN A 154 7.58 -9.59 7.36
C ASN A 154 6.51 -10.33 8.18
N THR A 155 6.86 -10.85 9.35
CA THR A 155 5.96 -11.58 10.26
C THR A 155 4.73 -10.77 10.67
N TRP A 156 4.83 -9.43 10.71
CA TRP A 156 3.70 -8.52 10.92
C TRP A 156 2.59 -8.67 9.88
N LEU A 157 2.90 -9.10 8.65
CA LEU A 157 1.88 -9.38 7.62
C LEU A 157 0.89 -10.47 8.06
N ALA A 158 1.31 -11.42 8.89
CA ALA A 158 0.47 -12.50 9.37
C ALA A 158 -0.50 -12.06 10.49
N LYS A 159 -0.22 -10.96 11.19
CA LYS A 159 -1.04 -10.45 12.31
C LYS A 159 -1.79 -9.16 12.00
N ARG A 160 -1.62 -8.59 10.81
CA ARG A 160 -2.40 -7.40 10.44
C ARG A 160 -3.89 -7.68 10.46
N GLY A 161 -4.63 -6.70 10.97
CA GLY A 161 -6.09 -6.67 10.87
C GLY A 161 -6.53 -6.82 9.42
N ARG A 162 -7.59 -7.60 9.20
CA ARG A 162 -8.08 -7.93 7.86
C ARG A 162 -8.40 -6.65 7.07
N TRP A 163 -7.79 -6.49 5.90
CA TRP A 163 -8.25 -5.53 4.90
C TRP A 163 -9.52 -6.11 4.26
N SER A 164 -10.70 -5.77 4.78
CA SER A 164 -11.98 -6.13 4.15
C SER A 164 -13.00 -5.00 4.32
N PRO A 165 -13.66 -4.57 3.22
CA PRO A 165 -14.78 -3.64 3.29
C PRO A 165 -16.07 -4.27 3.84
N THR A 166 -16.20 -5.59 3.88
CA THR A 166 -17.44 -6.28 4.25
C THR A 166 -17.17 -7.47 5.18
N ARG A 167 -18.09 -7.70 6.13
CA ARG A 167 -18.13 -8.94 6.91
C ARG A 167 -18.10 -10.13 5.93
N PRO A 168 -17.28 -11.15 6.17
CA PRO A 168 -17.24 -12.29 5.27
C PRO A 168 -18.60 -12.99 5.31
N THR A 169 -19.31 -13.00 4.18
CA THR A 169 -20.18 -14.12 3.88
C THR A 169 -19.31 -15.37 3.81
N SER A 170 -19.87 -16.51 4.18
CA SER A 170 -19.23 -17.82 4.37
C SER A 170 -18.37 -18.32 3.19
N SER A 171 -18.42 -17.65 2.03
CA SER A 171 -17.64 -17.96 0.81
C SER A 171 -16.18 -17.46 0.83
N CYS A 172 -15.82 -16.50 1.71
CA CYS A 172 -14.47 -15.94 1.80
C CYS A 172 -13.64 -16.52 2.98
N ARG A 173 -13.65 -17.85 3.15
CA ARG A 173 -12.55 -18.52 3.86
C ARG A 173 -11.35 -18.59 2.91
N PRO A 174 -10.11 -18.31 3.36
CA PRO A 174 -8.94 -18.70 2.59
C PRO A 174 -9.08 -20.19 2.29
N ARG A 175 -9.14 -20.57 1.01
CA ARG A 175 -9.06 -21.99 0.65
C ARG A 175 -7.74 -22.47 1.22
N ARG A 176 -7.80 -23.31 2.25
CA ARG A 176 -6.60 -23.97 2.74
C ARG A 176 -6.12 -24.86 1.60
N PRO A 177 -4.93 -24.62 1.04
CA PRO A 177 -4.34 -25.62 0.17
C PRO A 177 -4.19 -26.92 0.96
N SER A 178 -4.21 -28.05 0.26
CA SER A 178 -3.95 -29.37 0.83
C SER A 178 -2.65 -29.32 1.64
N ARG A 179 -2.59 -30.11 2.71
CA ARG A 179 -1.37 -30.21 3.52
C ARG A 179 -0.23 -30.65 2.60
N PRO A 180 0.94 -29.97 2.61
CA PRO A 180 2.08 -30.42 1.83
C PRO A 180 2.47 -31.84 2.26
N PRO A 181 2.99 -32.66 1.33
CA PRO A 181 3.37 -34.04 1.63
C PRO A 181 4.35 -34.08 2.81
N SER A 182 4.15 -35.04 3.71
CA SER A 182 5.05 -35.26 4.85
C SER A 182 6.42 -35.69 4.35
N GLY A 183 7.45 -34.88 4.63
CA GLY A 183 8.83 -35.22 4.30
C GLY A 183 9.31 -36.41 5.13
N THR A 184 9.16 -37.62 4.60
CA THR A 184 9.82 -38.82 5.11
C THR A 184 11.21 -38.90 4.49
N ARG A 185 12.27 -38.96 5.32
CA ARG A 185 13.59 -39.42 4.83
C ARG A 185 13.42 -40.88 4.46
N GLY A 186 13.25 -41.17 3.18
CA GLY A 186 13.32 -42.53 2.67
C GLY A 186 14.75 -43.02 2.81
N THR A 187 15.02 -43.87 3.80
CA THR A 187 16.15 -44.79 3.73
C THR A 187 15.72 -45.92 2.81
N SER A 188 16.14 -45.89 1.54
CA SER A 188 16.01 -47.05 0.66
C SER A 188 17.03 -48.10 1.12
N PRO A 189 16.63 -49.32 1.52
CA PRO A 189 17.58 -50.43 1.65
C PRO A 189 18.11 -50.77 0.25
N ARG A 190 19.40 -51.14 0.20
CA ARG A 190 20.11 -51.54 -1.03
C ARG A 190 19.53 -52.80 -1.64
#